data_AF-A0A0P1AL34-F1
#
_entry.id   AF-A0A0P1AL34-F1
#
_cell.length_a   1.000
_cell.length_b   1.000
_cell.length_c   1.000
_cell.angle_alpha   90.00
_cell.angle_beta   90.00
_cell.angle_gamma   90.00
#
_symmetry.space_group_name_H-M   'P 1'
#
loop_
_entity.id
_entity.type
_entity.pdbx_description
1 polymer ?
#
loop_
_entity_poly.entity_id
_entity_poly.type
_entity_poly.pdbx_seq_one_letter_code
_entity_poly.pdbx_strand_id
1 'polypeptide(L)'
;MAANGIQNIDQVVLNLYAFEAAVAIGGDFDACIENIDIGGPSMLHSSAKNHKAVVICSSPSQYSSLVQELETKNESFSTSIKFRRRCAAAAFSLAASYDSSISSWFNGELGTSAPTLPLVFNTDFPLKYGCNPHENPAAILSHVGTTLPFKVLDGIPGYIN
;
A
#
# COMPACT_ATOMS: atom_id res chain seq x y z
N MET A 1 14.77 23.76 9.95
CA MET A 1 13.60 24.28 9.21
C MET A 1 13.65 25.81 9.13
N ALA A 2 13.34 26.54 10.21
CA ALA A 2 13.26 28.01 10.20
C ALA A 2 14.56 28.73 9.77
N ALA A 3 15.73 28.30 10.28
CA ALA A 3 17.03 28.88 9.90
C ALA A 3 17.39 28.72 8.41
N ASN A 4 16.75 27.76 7.72
CA ASN A 4 16.96 27.50 6.29
C ASN A 4 15.81 28.07 5.43
N GLY A 5 14.86 28.81 6.01
CA GLY A 5 13.70 29.35 5.28
C GLY A 5 12.69 28.29 4.81
N ILE A 6 12.68 27.09 5.39
CA ILE A 6 11.82 25.98 4.97
C ILE A 6 10.57 25.90 5.87
N GLN A 7 9.39 25.96 5.25
CA GLN A 7 8.10 25.79 5.93
C GLN A 7 7.81 24.31 6.23
N ASN A 8 7.03 24.07 7.28
CA ASN A 8 6.60 22.73 7.65
C ASN A 8 5.46 22.27 6.73
N ILE A 9 5.47 20.98 6.38
CA ILE A 9 4.38 20.29 5.70
C ILE A 9 3.79 19.33 6.71
N ASP A 10 2.48 19.41 6.95
CA ASP A 10 1.73 18.55 7.89
C ASP A 10 0.79 17.56 7.18
N GLN A 11 0.62 17.70 5.86
CA GLN A 11 -0.15 16.79 5.02
C GLN A 11 0.58 16.49 3.72
N VAL A 12 0.64 15.21 3.37
CA VAL A 12 1.14 14.73 2.09
C VAL A 12 0.08 13.83 1.47
N VAL A 13 -0.30 14.11 0.22
CA VAL A 13 -1.17 13.24 -0.59
C VAL A 13 -0.34 12.77 -1.76
N LEU A 14 -0.01 11.48 -1.79
CA LEU A 14 0.92 10.93 -2.77
C LEU A 14 0.60 9.48 -3.07
N ASN A 15 0.33 9.17 -4.33
CA ASN A 15 0.29 7.79 -4.84
C ASN A 15 1.56 7.49 -5.64
N LEU A 16 1.79 6.21 -5.91
CA LEU A 16 2.87 5.77 -6.78
C LEU A 16 2.33 5.54 -8.19
N TYR A 17 3.16 5.78 -9.19
CA TYR A 17 2.86 5.35 -10.55
C TYR A 17 2.69 3.82 -10.60
N ALA A 18 1.74 3.37 -11.42
CA ALA A 18 1.52 1.95 -11.64
C ALA A 18 2.64 1.38 -12.51
N PHE A 19 3.78 1.04 -11.90
CA PHE A 19 4.92 0.43 -12.58
C PHE A 19 4.49 -0.81 -13.39
N GLU A 20 3.62 -1.64 -12.82
CA GLU A 20 3.04 -2.81 -13.50
C GLU A 20 2.29 -2.45 -14.78
N ALA A 21 1.63 -1.29 -14.83
CA ALA A 21 0.96 -0.82 -16.04
C ALA A 21 1.96 -0.39 -17.12
N ALA A 22 3.08 0.23 -16.74
CA ALA A 22 4.15 0.59 -17.67
C ALA A 22 4.78 -0.68 -18.30
N VAL A 23 5.03 -1.71 -17.49
CA VAL A 23 5.51 -3.02 -17.96
C VAL A 23 4.49 -3.68 -18.90
N ALA A 24 3.20 -3.63 -18.58
CA ALA A 24 2.16 -4.24 -19.39
C ALA A 24 1.99 -3.62 -20.79
N ILE A 25 2.44 -2.38 -21.00
CA ILE A 25 2.43 -1.71 -22.31
C ILE A 25 3.52 -2.26 -23.25
N GLY A 26 4.46 -3.07 -22.74
CA GLY A 26 5.46 -3.76 -23.54
C GLY A 26 6.62 -2.86 -23.97
N GLY A 27 7.02 -1.92 -23.13
CA GLY A 27 8.25 -1.16 -23.31
C GLY A 27 9.49 -2.07 -23.25
N ASP A 28 10.60 -1.61 -23.84
CA ASP A 28 11.87 -2.29 -23.65
C ASP A 28 12.37 -2.12 -22.20
N PHE A 29 13.48 -2.80 -21.88
CA PHE A 29 14.04 -2.82 -20.54
C PHE A 29 14.33 -1.41 -20.02
N ASP A 30 14.96 -0.56 -20.84
CA ASP A 30 15.33 0.81 -20.47
C ASP A 30 14.08 1.67 -20.24
N ALA A 31 13.05 1.53 -21.07
CA ALA A 31 11.76 2.21 -20.86
C ALA A 31 11.10 1.79 -19.54
N CYS A 32 11.20 0.52 -19.13
CA CYS A 32 10.69 0.07 -17.84
C CYS A 32 11.50 0.68 -16.68
N ILE A 33 12.83 0.76 -16.79
CA ILE A 33 13.70 1.38 -15.77
C ILE A 33 13.32 2.86 -15.53
N GLU A 34 13.07 3.62 -16.58
CA GLU A 34 12.67 5.04 -16.48
C GLU A 34 11.33 5.24 -15.75
N ASN A 35 10.50 4.19 -15.66
CA ASN A 35 9.23 4.22 -14.93
C ASN A 35 9.36 3.83 -13.45
N ILE A 36 10.57 3.54 -12.95
CA ILE A 36 10.80 3.30 -11.53
C ILE A 36 10.89 4.64 -10.80
N ASP A 37 9.90 4.90 -9.95
CA ASP A 37 9.81 6.11 -9.15
C ASP A 37 10.72 6.01 -7.90
N ILE A 38 11.65 6.96 -7.78
CA ILE A 38 12.54 7.09 -6.63
C ILE A 38 11.99 8.12 -5.63
N GLY A 39 11.32 9.16 -6.12
CA GLY A 39 10.84 10.27 -5.31
C GLY A 39 9.60 9.88 -4.49
N GLY A 40 8.65 9.19 -5.12
CA GLY A 40 7.41 8.72 -4.50
C GLY A 40 7.66 7.86 -3.26
N PRO A 41 8.41 6.75 -3.35
CA PRO A 41 8.73 5.91 -2.18
C PRO A 41 9.51 6.66 -1.11
N SER A 42 10.44 7.55 -1.50
CA SER A 42 11.18 8.39 -0.55
C SER A 42 10.26 9.32 0.24
N MET A 43 9.29 9.96 -0.43
CA MET A 43 8.29 10.83 0.21
C MET A 43 7.28 10.03 1.06
N LEU A 44 6.87 8.83 0.62
CA LEU A 44 6.03 7.93 1.42
C LEU A 44 6.72 7.59 2.74
N HIS A 45 7.96 7.11 2.67
CA HIS A 45 8.72 6.69 3.85
C HIS A 45 8.97 7.85 4.82
N SER A 46 9.41 9.01 4.31
CA SER A 46 9.66 10.17 5.17
C SER A 46 8.39 10.65 5.88
N SER A 47 7.27 10.74 5.18
CA SER A 47 5.98 11.17 5.73
C SER A 47 5.41 10.15 6.72
N ALA A 48 5.43 8.86 6.36
CA ALA A 48 4.95 7.77 7.22
C ALA A 48 5.77 7.62 8.50
N LYS A 49 7.11 7.70 8.40
CA LYS A 49 7.99 7.76 9.58
C LYS A 49 7.63 8.93 10.48
N ASN A 50 7.33 10.10 9.90
CA ASN A 50 6.99 11.31 10.62
C ASN A 50 5.50 11.47 10.96
N HIS A 51 4.75 10.36 11.04
CA HIS A 51 3.29 10.36 11.30
C HIS A 51 2.84 11.08 12.57
N LYS A 52 3.75 11.43 13.49
CA LYS A 52 3.42 12.27 14.65
C LYS A 52 3.02 13.68 14.22
N ALA A 53 3.67 14.22 13.19
CA ALA A 53 3.49 15.58 12.68
C ALA A 53 2.86 15.64 11.29
N VAL A 54 2.97 14.58 10.48
CA VAL A 54 2.51 14.55 9.08
C VAL A 54 1.44 13.48 8.87
N VAL A 55 0.34 13.80 8.21
CA VAL A 55 -0.58 12.79 7.68
C VAL A 55 -0.21 12.46 6.23
N ILE A 56 -0.12 11.16 5.90
CA ILE A 56 0.17 10.66 4.55
C ILE A 56 -1.04 9.93 3.99
N CYS A 57 -1.66 10.46 2.93
CA CYS A 57 -2.71 9.78 2.19
C CYS A 57 -2.13 9.19 0.91
N SER A 58 -2.01 7.86 0.87
CA SER A 58 -1.42 7.10 -0.22
C SER A 58 -2.44 6.52 -1.21
N SER A 59 -3.73 6.62 -0.92
CA SER A 59 -4.80 6.13 -1.78
C SER A 59 -6.03 7.04 -1.74
N PRO A 60 -6.74 7.22 -2.88
CA PRO A 60 -8.02 7.93 -2.91
C PRO A 60 -9.08 7.39 -1.94
N SER A 61 -9.03 6.11 -1.59
CA SER A 61 -9.96 5.50 -0.63
C SER A 61 -9.88 6.13 0.78
N GLN A 62 -8.79 6.83 1.08
CA GLN A 62 -8.57 7.50 2.37
C GLN A 62 -9.16 8.91 2.43
N TYR A 63 -9.57 9.49 1.29
CA TYR A 63 -9.96 10.91 1.22
C TYR A 63 -11.22 11.20 2.03
N SER A 64 -12.22 10.33 1.97
CA SER A 64 -13.45 10.49 2.76
C SER A 64 -13.17 10.51 4.27
N SER A 65 -12.31 9.61 4.74
CA SER A 65 -11.90 9.55 6.14
C SER A 65 -11.04 10.75 6.56
N LEU A 66 -10.19 11.24 5.66
CA LEU A 66 -9.41 12.46 5.91
C LEU A 66 -10.33 13.67 6.07
N VAL A 67 -11.26 13.88 5.13
CA VAL A 67 -12.24 14.96 5.20
C VAL A 67 -13.03 14.88 6.50
N GLN A 68 -13.51 13.68 6.87
CA GLN A 68 -14.22 13.48 8.12
C GLN A 68 -13.37 13.84 9.35
N GLU A 69 -12.10 13.45 9.40
CA GLU A 69 -11.19 13.80 10.50
C GLU A 69 -11.01 15.32 10.61
N LEU A 70 -10.92 16.04 9.48
CA LEU A 70 -10.75 17.49 9.43
C LEU A 70 -12.03 18.24 9.85
N GLU A 71 -13.20 17.78 9.41
CA GLU A 71 -14.50 18.40 9.71
C GLU A 71 -14.95 18.16 11.16
N THR A 72 -14.85 16.92 11.65
CA THR A 72 -15.35 16.54 12.99
C THR A 72 -14.62 17.27 14.12
N LYS A 73 -13.42 17.77 13.84
CA LYS A 73 -12.55 18.41 14.82
C LYS A 73 -12.81 19.91 15.02
N ASN A 74 -13.86 20.44 14.38
CA ASN A 74 -14.58 21.74 14.47
C ASN A 74 -13.76 23.04 14.64
N GLU A 75 -12.58 23.01 15.26
CA GLU A 75 -11.75 24.18 15.57
C GLU A 75 -10.25 23.96 15.31
N SER A 76 -9.76 22.71 15.31
CA SER A 76 -8.32 22.44 15.13
C SER A 76 -7.92 22.03 13.71
N PHE A 77 -8.89 21.72 12.84
CA PHE A 77 -8.66 21.15 11.48
C PHE A 77 -7.54 20.08 11.48
N SER A 78 -7.51 19.23 12.51
CA SER A 78 -6.38 18.35 12.78
C SER A 78 -6.78 16.88 12.72
N THR A 79 -5.88 16.05 12.19
CA THR A 79 -6.07 14.60 12.19
C THR A 79 -5.74 14.00 13.56
N SER A 80 -6.36 12.88 13.90
CA SER A 80 -6.00 12.11 15.09
C SER A 80 -4.68 11.35 14.89
N ILE A 81 -3.92 11.13 15.96
CA ILE A 81 -2.71 10.29 15.91
C ILE A 81 -3.03 8.86 15.47
N LYS A 82 -4.23 8.36 15.81
CA LYS A 82 -4.71 7.03 15.41
C LYS A 82 -4.89 6.96 13.89
N PHE A 83 -5.50 7.98 13.29
CA PHE A 83 -5.64 8.09 11.84
C PHE A 83 -4.28 8.17 11.15
N ARG A 84 -3.39 9.06 11.61
CA ARG A 84 -2.05 9.19 11.03
C ARG A 84 -1.24 7.91 11.07
N ARG A 85 -1.33 7.12 12.15
CA ARG A 85 -0.69 5.80 12.24
C ARG A 85 -1.27 4.80 11.24
N ARG A 86 -2.59 4.78 11.04
CA ARG A 86 -3.24 3.92 10.05
C ARG A 86 -2.78 4.28 8.63
N CYS A 87 -2.77 5.58 8.32
CA CYS A 87 -2.24 6.12 7.08
C CYS A 87 -0.77 5.75 6.85
N ALA A 88 0.07 5.88 7.87
CA ALA A 88 1.48 5.50 7.79
C ALA A 88 1.69 4.00 7.54
N ALA A 89 0.90 3.13 8.21
CA ALA A 89 0.93 1.70 7.94
C ALA A 89 0.57 1.39 6.48
N ALA A 90 -0.50 2.00 5.96
CA ALA A 90 -0.90 1.84 4.56
C ALA A 90 0.17 2.35 3.57
N ALA A 91 0.87 3.44 3.90
CA ALA A 91 1.96 3.97 3.08
C ALA A 91 3.16 3.00 3.01
N PHE A 92 3.56 2.39 4.13
CA PHE A 92 4.61 1.36 4.12
C PHE A 92 4.18 0.09 3.41
N SER A 93 2.91 -0.33 3.53
CA SER A 93 2.38 -1.45 2.75
C SER A 93 2.42 -1.16 1.25
N LEU A 94 2.05 0.05 0.82
CA LEU A 94 2.13 0.44 -0.59
C LEU A 94 3.56 0.41 -1.12
N ALA A 95 4.52 0.92 -0.36
CA ALA A 95 5.93 0.88 -0.74
C ALA A 95 6.46 -0.57 -0.86
N ALA A 96 6.10 -1.44 0.09
CA ALA A 96 6.46 -2.85 0.03
C ALA A 96 5.88 -3.56 -1.20
N SER A 97 4.61 -3.30 -1.54
CA SER A 97 4.00 -3.81 -2.77
C SER A 97 4.76 -3.32 -4.01
N TYR A 98 5.09 -2.03 -4.07
CA TYR A 98 5.78 -1.42 -5.20
C TYR A 98 7.17 -2.04 -5.44
N ASP A 99 7.98 -2.15 -4.39
CA ASP A 99 9.32 -2.75 -4.48
C ASP A 99 9.24 -4.25 -4.83
N SER A 100 8.21 -4.95 -4.34
CA SER A 100 7.96 -6.36 -4.68
C SER A 100 7.66 -6.55 -6.16
N SER A 101 6.89 -5.65 -6.77
CA SER A 101 6.58 -5.68 -8.21
C SER A 101 7.83 -5.42 -9.06
N ILE A 102 8.67 -4.45 -8.66
CA ILE A 102 9.96 -4.18 -9.34
C ILE A 102 10.89 -5.41 -9.25
N SER A 103 11.03 -5.99 -8.05
CA SER A 103 11.86 -7.18 -7.87
C SER A 103 11.37 -8.36 -8.71
N SER A 104 10.05 -8.55 -8.81
CA SER A 104 9.45 -9.61 -9.61
C SER A 104 9.70 -9.40 -11.11
N TRP A 105 9.59 -8.16 -11.58
CA TRP A 105 9.90 -7.79 -12.96
C TRP A 105 11.37 -8.07 -13.33
N PHE A 106 12.34 -7.61 -12.52
CA PHE A 106 13.76 -7.89 -12.77
C PHE A 106 14.05 -9.39 -12.85
N ASN A 107 13.46 -10.19 -11.95
CA ASN A 107 13.64 -11.65 -11.98
C ASN A 107 13.08 -12.27 -13.27
N GLY A 108 11.97 -11.73 -13.77
CA GLY A 108 11.38 -12.13 -15.05
C GLY A 108 12.27 -11.80 -16.24
N GLU A 109 12.75 -10.56 -16.33
CA GLU A 109 13.63 -10.09 -17.42
C GLU A 109 14.96 -10.84 -17.49
N LEU A 110 15.56 -11.13 -16.33
CA LEU A 110 16.85 -11.82 -16.25
C LEU A 110 16.73 -13.35 -16.38
N GLY A 111 15.52 -13.90 -16.27
CA GLY A 111 15.30 -15.35 -16.24
C GLY A 111 15.93 -16.05 -15.02
N THR A 112 16.29 -15.29 -13.99
CA THR A 112 16.94 -15.78 -12.76
C THR A 112 16.29 -15.13 -11.55
N SER A 113 16.12 -15.87 -10.47
CA SER A 113 15.60 -15.32 -9.22
C SER A 113 16.72 -14.76 -8.34
N ALA A 114 16.55 -13.55 -7.84
CA ALA A 114 17.28 -13.06 -6.68
C ALA A 114 17.15 -14.04 -5.50
N PRO A 115 18.14 -14.12 -4.58
CA PRO A 115 18.09 -15.03 -3.44
C PRO A 115 16.96 -14.72 -2.44
N THR A 116 16.34 -13.54 -2.55
CA THR A 116 15.18 -13.14 -1.77
C THR A 116 14.00 -12.91 -2.71
N LEU A 117 12.87 -13.54 -2.41
CA LEU A 117 11.62 -13.39 -3.15
C LEU A 117 10.59 -12.64 -2.28
N PRO A 118 10.35 -11.34 -2.52
CA PRO A 118 9.26 -10.64 -1.87
C PRO A 118 7.94 -11.11 -2.48
N LEU A 119 7.00 -11.53 -1.62
CA LEU A 119 5.63 -11.86 -1.99
C LEU A 119 4.69 -11.01 -1.16
N VAL A 120 3.81 -10.28 -1.83
CA VAL A 120 2.82 -9.42 -1.18
C VAL A 120 1.43 -9.89 -1.57
N PHE A 121 0.55 -9.91 -0.58
CA PHE A 121 -0.81 -10.42 -0.73
C PHE A 121 -1.84 -9.37 -0.35
N ASN A 122 -2.93 -9.32 -1.11
CA ASN A 122 -4.16 -8.66 -0.71
C ASN A 122 -4.92 -9.56 0.26
N THR A 123 -5.61 -8.95 1.22
CA THR A 123 -6.62 -9.66 2.02
C THR A 123 -7.98 -9.49 1.35
N ASP A 124 -8.50 -10.55 0.74
CA ASP A 124 -9.72 -10.47 -0.06
C ASP A 124 -10.98 -10.48 0.80
N PHE A 125 -11.17 -11.54 1.60
CA PHE A 125 -12.30 -11.65 2.51
C PHE A 125 -11.98 -12.56 3.71
N PRO A 126 -12.63 -12.32 4.87
CA PRO A 126 -12.45 -13.14 6.05
C PRO A 126 -13.08 -14.53 5.87
N LEU A 127 -12.46 -15.51 6.48
CA LEU A 127 -13.02 -16.86 6.66
C LEU A 127 -13.71 -16.96 8.02
N LYS A 128 -14.59 -17.96 8.17
CA LYS A 128 -15.29 -18.20 9.44
C LYS A 128 -14.33 -18.62 10.57
N TYR A 129 -13.30 -19.38 10.22
CA TYR A 129 -12.19 -19.85 11.06
C TYR A 129 -11.16 -20.57 10.17
N GLY A 130 -9.99 -20.88 10.72
CA GLY A 130 -8.93 -21.69 10.08
C GLY A 130 -9.33 -23.17 9.89
N CYS A 131 -8.36 -24.07 9.96
CA CYS A 131 -8.63 -25.52 9.94
C CYS A 131 -9.52 -25.93 11.13
N ASN A 132 -9.35 -25.27 12.28
CA ASN A 132 -10.11 -25.54 13.51
C ASN A 132 -10.87 -24.30 13.99
N PRO A 133 -12.04 -24.44 14.67
CA PRO A 133 -12.88 -23.30 15.08
C PRO A 133 -12.21 -22.24 15.95
N HIS A 134 -11.13 -22.58 16.66
CA HIS A 134 -10.40 -21.65 17.54
C HIS A 134 -9.31 -20.86 16.80
N GLU A 135 -9.00 -21.20 15.55
CA GLU A 135 -7.98 -20.54 14.73
C GLU A 135 -8.56 -19.30 14.06
N ASN A 136 -8.60 -18.19 14.80
CA ASN A 136 -9.06 -16.89 14.33
C ASN A 136 -8.01 -15.79 14.63
N PRO A 137 -7.91 -14.73 13.80
CA PRO A 137 -8.64 -14.53 12.55
C PRO A 137 -8.08 -15.37 11.39
N ALA A 138 -8.93 -15.70 10.42
CA ALA A 138 -8.55 -16.37 9.18
C ALA A 138 -9.10 -15.60 7.97
N ALA A 139 -8.41 -15.64 6.84
CA ALA A 139 -8.79 -14.93 5.62
C ALA A 139 -8.24 -15.60 4.36
N ILE A 140 -8.91 -15.38 3.23
CA ILE A 140 -8.36 -15.67 1.91
C ILE A 140 -7.49 -14.50 1.49
N LEU A 141 -6.31 -14.84 0.97
CA LEU A 141 -5.33 -13.92 0.44
C LEU A 141 -5.08 -14.21 -1.05
N SER A 142 -5.01 -13.17 -1.87
CA SER A 142 -4.57 -13.25 -3.26
C SER A 142 -3.22 -12.54 -3.41
N HIS A 143 -2.35 -13.07 -4.26
CA HIS A 143 -1.10 -12.36 -4.57
C HIS A 143 -1.45 -11.05 -5.27
N VAL A 144 -0.74 -9.97 -4.95
CA VAL A 144 -0.94 -8.67 -5.63
C VAL A 144 -0.79 -8.85 -7.14
N GLY A 145 -1.66 -8.18 -7.91
CA GLY A 145 -1.73 -8.32 -9.37
C GLY A 145 -2.51 -9.53 -9.87
N THR A 146 -3.01 -10.40 -8.98
CA THR A 146 -3.84 -11.55 -9.34
C THR A 146 -5.29 -11.38 -8.88
N THR A 147 -6.20 -12.14 -9.48
CA THR A 147 -7.59 -12.25 -9.05
C THR A 147 -7.87 -13.66 -8.56
N LEU A 148 -8.72 -13.79 -7.54
CA LEU A 148 -9.18 -15.11 -7.11
C LEU A 148 -9.88 -15.84 -8.26
N PRO A 149 -9.67 -17.16 -8.42
CA PRO A 149 -10.28 -17.95 -9.49
C PRO A 149 -11.77 -18.25 -9.23
N PHE A 150 -12.35 -17.66 -8.19
CA PHE A 150 -13.74 -17.85 -7.79
C PHE A 150 -14.30 -16.58 -7.13
N LYS A 151 -15.63 -16.54 -6.98
CA LYS A 151 -16.35 -15.51 -6.25
C LYS A 151 -17.32 -16.16 -5.29
N VAL A 152 -17.34 -15.70 -4.04
CA VAL A 152 -18.36 -16.09 -3.06
C VAL A 152 -19.63 -15.27 -3.36
N LEU A 153 -20.72 -15.97 -3.68
CA LEU A 153 -22.00 -15.33 -3.98
C LEU A 153 -22.88 -15.19 -2.74
N ASP A 154 -22.77 -16.13 -1.79
CA ASP A 154 -23.51 -16.13 -0.52
C ASP A 154 -22.74 -16.93 0.55
N GLY A 155 -22.99 -16.63 1.83
CA GLY A 155 -22.36 -17.25 2.98
C GLY A 155 -20.92 -16.79 3.28
N ILE A 156 -20.30 -17.39 4.30
CA ILE A 156 -18.89 -17.17 4.68
C ILE A 156 -18.21 -18.54 4.75
N PRO A 157 -17.27 -18.86 3.83
CA PRO A 157 -16.59 -20.15 3.84
C PRO A 157 -15.68 -20.29 5.08
N GLY A 158 -15.50 -21.54 5.53
CA GLY A 158 -14.39 -21.91 6.41
C GLY A 158 -13.17 -22.34 5.59
N TYR A 159 -12.01 -22.49 6.22
CA TYR A 159 -10.77 -22.86 5.52
C TYR A 159 -10.84 -24.21 4.76
N ILE A 160 -11.65 -25.16 5.24
CA ILE A 160 -11.75 -26.52 4.65
C ILE A 160 -12.64 -26.56 3.40
N ASN A 161 -13.50 -25.55 3.21
CA ASN A 161 -14.37 -25.47 2.03
C ASN A 161 -13.56 -25.24 0.75
#